data_AF-A0A7W0C7J3-F1
#
_entry.id   AF-A0A7W0C7J3-F1
#
_cell.length_a   1.000
_cell.length_b   1.000
_cell.length_c   1.000
_cell.angle_alpha   90.00
_cell.angle_beta   90.00
_cell.angle_gamma   90.00
#
_symmetry.space_group_name_H-M   'P 1'
#
loop_
_entity.id
_entity.type
_entity.pdbx_description
1 polymer ?
#
loop_
_entity_poly.entity_id
_entity_poly.type
_entity_poly.pdbx_seq_one_letter_code
_entity_poly.pdbx_strand_id
1 'polypeptide(L)'
;MGGFRWADPQSRSAFAIAAPGYPLIFAAGFATLIFALLEIAGLALAGLAVTFFFCWFFRDPDRATPEAENAVISAADGKVVCVRPLESNPFGTGRCLNIGVFMNVFNVHVNRIPLDGTVAAIRYAPGRFYPADKDRAWRLNEHNAVIVRTKTGHEIAVVQVAGLVARRIICTVAQNQNMTAGQRFGMICFGSRVDLYLPENTEPAVRVGDKVKAGQSIMGYMQ
;
A
#
# COMPACT_ATOMS: atom_id res chain seq x y z
N MET A 1 -1.23 25.31 -12.56
CA MET A 1 -0.23 24.29 -12.17
C MET A 1 -0.63 23.84 -10.77
N GLY A 2 -1.02 22.58 -10.60
CA GLY A 2 -1.40 22.06 -9.28
C GLY A 2 -0.19 22.08 -8.35
N GLY A 3 -0.41 22.48 -7.10
CA GLY A 3 0.62 22.47 -6.07
C GLY A 3 1.02 21.04 -5.69
N PHE A 4 2.02 20.93 -4.82
CA PHE A 4 2.35 19.67 -4.15
C PHE A 4 2.32 19.92 -2.64
N ARG A 5 1.83 18.94 -1.88
CA ARG A 5 1.81 18.98 -0.42
C ARG A 5 2.46 17.75 0.20
N TRP A 6 2.99 17.94 1.40
CA TRP A 6 3.54 16.86 2.22
C TRP A 6 2.49 16.43 3.24
N ALA A 7 2.01 15.19 3.11
CA ALA A 7 1.01 14.64 4.03
C ALA A 7 1.62 14.10 5.34
N ASP A 8 2.90 13.71 5.28
CA ASP A 8 3.68 13.26 6.43
C ASP A 8 4.89 14.19 6.63
N PRO A 9 5.43 14.30 7.86
CA PRO A 9 6.75 14.87 8.09
C PRO A 9 7.80 14.14 7.24
N GLN A 10 8.72 14.91 6.67
CA GLN A 10 9.84 14.33 5.94
C GLN A 10 10.78 13.61 6.90
N SER A 11 11.29 12.47 6.46
CA SER A 11 12.30 11.72 7.17
C SER A 11 13.61 12.52 7.26
N ARG A 12 14.34 12.30 8.35
CA ARG A 12 15.66 12.93 8.58
C ARG A 12 16.81 12.16 7.91
N SER A 13 16.51 11.11 7.14
CA SER A 13 17.47 10.22 6.51
C SER A 13 17.22 10.15 5.01
N ALA A 14 18.29 10.11 4.21
CA ALA A 14 18.18 9.86 2.77
C ALA A 14 17.60 8.47 2.44
N PHE A 15 17.68 7.53 3.39
CA PHE A 15 17.21 6.15 3.24
C PHE A 15 16.24 5.81 4.36
N ALA A 16 15.04 6.38 4.31
CA ALA A 16 13.98 6.02 5.23
C ALA A 16 13.58 4.55 5.07
N ILE A 17 13.43 3.86 6.21
CA ILE A 17 13.04 2.46 6.31
C ILE A 17 11.75 2.38 7.12
N ALA A 18 10.79 1.61 6.62
CA ALA A 18 9.55 1.33 7.33
C ALA A 18 9.86 0.57 8.62
N ALA A 19 9.24 0.99 9.73
CA ALA A 19 9.47 0.41 11.05
C ALA A 19 9.41 -1.14 11.12
N PRO A 20 8.51 -1.83 10.39
CA PRO A 20 8.46 -3.29 10.37
C PRO A 20 9.72 -3.97 9.82
N GLY A 21 10.57 -3.26 9.08
CA GLY A 21 11.79 -3.78 8.49
C GLY A 21 12.95 -3.93 9.47
N TYR A 22 13.02 -3.09 10.52
CA TYR A 22 14.16 -3.06 11.44
C TYR A 22 14.50 -4.44 12.04
N PRO A 23 13.54 -5.22 12.58
CA PRO A 23 13.87 -6.52 13.17
C PRO A 23 14.52 -7.48 12.17
N LEU A 24 14.04 -7.50 10.91
CA LEU A 24 14.57 -8.38 9.87
C LEU A 24 15.96 -7.92 9.39
N ILE A 25 16.15 -6.60 9.24
CA ILE A 25 17.44 -6.01 8.85
C ILE A 25 18.49 -6.29 9.93
N PHE A 26 18.18 -6.06 11.22
CA PHE A 26 19.11 -6.33 12.31
C PHE A 26 19.41 -7.81 12.47
N ALA A 27 18.42 -8.69 12.35
CA ALA A 27 18.65 -10.14 12.40
C ALA A 27 19.56 -10.61 11.26
N ALA A 28 19.32 -10.15 10.03
CA ALA A 28 20.16 -10.48 8.88
C ALA A 28 21.58 -9.91 9.03
N GLY A 29 21.72 -8.66 9.49
CA GLY A 29 23.01 -8.03 9.74
C GLY A 29 23.80 -8.73 10.85
N PHE A 30 23.13 -9.15 11.93
CA PHE A 30 23.76 -9.89 13.02
C PHE A 30 24.22 -11.28 12.59
N ALA A 31 23.40 -12.02 11.84
CA ALA A 31 23.80 -13.32 11.27
C ALA A 31 24.99 -13.16 10.31
N THR A 32 24.98 -12.10 9.48
CA THR A 32 26.09 -11.75 8.60
C THR A 32 27.38 -11.51 9.38
N LEU A 33 27.30 -10.76 10.48
CA LEU A 33 28.44 -10.51 11.37
C LEU A 33 28.97 -11.81 11.98
N ILE A 34 28.11 -12.70 12.46
CA ILE A 34 28.53 -14.01 12.98
C ILE A 34 29.28 -14.81 11.91
N PHE A 35 28.74 -14.93 10.71
CA PHE A 35 29.40 -15.68 9.63
C PHE A 35 30.74 -15.05 9.22
N ALA A 36 30.86 -13.72 9.26
CA ALA A 36 32.11 -13.04 9.01
C ALA A 36 33.15 -13.32 10.11
N LEU A 37 32.74 -13.30 11.38
CA LEU A 37 33.61 -13.60 12.52
C LEU A 37 34.06 -15.07 12.58
N LEU A 38 33.24 -15.99 12.05
CA LEU A 38 33.60 -17.40 11.88
C LEU A 38 34.41 -17.67 10.60
N GLU A 39 34.78 -16.62 9.85
CA GLU A 39 35.53 -16.70 8.59
C GLU A 39 34.83 -17.52 7.48
N ILE A 40 33.50 -17.67 7.57
CA ILE A 40 32.70 -18.38 6.57
C ILE A 40 32.27 -17.39 5.47
N ALA A 41 33.23 -17.00 4.63
CA ALA A 41 33.08 -15.93 3.65
C ALA A 41 31.83 -16.06 2.75
N GLY A 42 31.53 -17.28 2.28
CA GLY A 42 30.36 -17.52 1.41
C GLY A 42 29.02 -17.18 2.09
N LEU A 43 28.85 -17.57 3.36
CA LEU A 43 27.64 -17.26 4.12
C LEU A 43 27.59 -15.79 4.56
N ALA A 44 28.75 -15.18 4.85
CA ALA A 44 28.83 -13.76 5.13
C ALA A 44 28.38 -12.92 3.92
N LEU A 45 28.86 -13.24 2.71
CA LEU A 45 28.43 -12.55 1.48
C LEU A 45 26.95 -12.75 1.18
N ALA A 46 26.44 -13.98 1.34
CA ALA A 46 25.01 -14.25 1.19
C ALA A 46 24.16 -13.47 2.21
N GLY A 47 24.59 -13.43 3.48
CA GLY A 47 23.93 -12.66 4.54
C GLY A 47 23.94 -11.16 4.25
N LEU A 48 25.05 -10.63 3.74
CA LEU A 48 25.16 -9.23 3.34
C LEU A 48 24.16 -8.89 2.22
N ALA A 49 24.06 -9.74 1.20
CA ALA A 49 23.09 -9.58 0.12
C ALA A 49 21.63 -9.59 0.64
N VAL A 50 21.30 -10.49 1.57
CA VAL A 50 19.98 -10.55 2.21
C VAL A 50 19.71 -9.29 3.04
N THR A 51 20.71 -8.80 3.77
CA THR A 51 20.59 -7.57 4.57
C THR A 51 20.28 -6.37 3.67
N PHE A 52 21.02 -6.20 2.56
CA PHE A 52 20.75 -5.16 1.58
C PHE A 52 19.37 -5.32 0.93
N PHE A 53 18.96 -6.55 0.61
CA PHE A 53 17.63 -6.81 0.09
C PHE A 53 16.54 -6.35 1.06
N PHE A 54 16.68 -6.61 2.37
CA PHE A 54 15.70 -6.12 3.35
C PHE A 54 15.70 -4.60 3.48
N CYS A 55 16.87 -3.95 3.54
CA CYS A 55 16.94 -2.49 3.50
C CYS A 55 16.21 -1.92 2.29
N TRP A 56 16.41 -2.55 1.12
CA TRP A 56 15.79 -2.11 -0.11
C TRP A 56 14.28 -2.39 -0.19
N PHE A 57 13.84 -3.55 0.30
CA PHE A 57 12.44 -3.98 0.30
C PHE A 57 11.59 -3.14 1.27
N PHE A 58 12.11 -2.87 2.47
CA PHE A 58 11.45 -2.08 3.51
C PHE A 58 11.67 -0.56 3.35
N ARG A 59 12.20 -0.10 2.21
CA ARG A 59 12.38 1.34 1.96
C ARG A 59 11.03 2.08 2.01
N ASP A 60 11.05 3.26 2.60
CA ASP A 60 9.88 4.13 2.77
C ASP A 60 10.18 5.57 2.34
N PRO A 61 10.35 5.83 1.02
CA PRO A 61 10.70 7.15 0.54
C PRO A 61 9.57 8.16 0.82
N ASP A 62 9.97 9.37 1.21
CA ASP A 62 9.06 10.51 1.30
C ASP A 62 8.58 10.92 -0.08
N ARG A 63 7.30 11.31 -0.15
CA ARG A 63 6.66 11.71 -1.41
C ARG A 63 5.77 12.91 -1.19
N ALA A 64 5.90 13.88 -2.08
CA ALA A 64 4.97 14.98 -2.18
C ALA A 64 3.75 14.52 -2.99
N THR A 65 2.57 14.78 -2.45
CA THR A 65 1.28 14.47 -3.06
C THR A 65 0.83 15.62 -3.95
N PRO A 66 0.42 15.37 -5.21
CA PRO A 66 -0.15 16.42 -6.04
C PRO A 66 -1.45 16.97 -5.43
N GLU A 67 -1.60 18.28 -5.43
CA GLU A 67 -2.84 18.95 -5.07
C GLU A 67 -3.74 19.00 -6.29
N ALA A 68 -4.79 18.20 -6.26
CA ALA A 68 -5.85 18.21 -7.26
C ALA A 68 -7.18 17.97 -6.54
N GLU A 69 -8.14 18.84 -6.84
CA GLU A 69 -9.47 18.77 -6.26
C GLU A 69 -10.16 17.47 -6.67
N ASN A 70 -10.79 16.80 -5.70
CA ASN A 70 -11.47 15.52 -5.86
C ASN A 70 -10.64 14.38 -6.50
N ALA A 71 -9.31 14.54 -6.59
CA ALA A 71 -8.44 13.55 -7.17
C ALA A 71 -8.12 12.44 -6.17
N VAL A 72 -8.47 11.22 -6.53
CA VAL A 72 -8.09 10.01 -5.80
C VAL A 72 -6.66 9.65 -6.20
N ILE A 73 -5.72 9.68 -5.26
CA ILE A 73 -4.33 9.26 -5.53
C ILE A 73 -4.12 7.78 -5.25
N SER A 74 -3.06 7.23 -5.82
CA SER A 74 -2.73 5.82 -5.66
C SER A 74 -2.36 5.50 -4.22
N ALA A 75 -2.91 4.41 -3.70
CA ALA A 75 -2.58 3.92 -2.36
C ALA A 75 -1.33 3.02 -2.33
N ALA A 76 -0.83 2.57 -3.49
CA ALA A 76 0.23 1.57 -3.60
C ALA A 76 1.15 1.84 -4.81
N ASP A 77 2.40 1.40 -4.69
CA ASP A 77 3.29 1.27 -5.86
C ASP A 77 2.96 0.00 -6.60
N GLY A 78 2.94 0.07 -7.92
CA GLY A 78 2.88 -1.13 -8.73
C GLY A 78 2.23 -0.93 -10.07
N LYS A 79 1.52 -1.96 -10.51
CA LYS A 79 0.84 -2.00 -11.80
C LYS A 79 -0.66 -2.09 -11.57
N VAL A 80 -1.42 -1.26 -12.29
CA VAL A 80 -2.89 -1.37 -12.31
C VAL A 80 -3.27 -2.69 -12.98
N VAL A 81 -3.99 -3.53 -12.24
CA VAL A 81 -4.42 -4.88 -12.69
C VAL A 81 -5.92 -4.97 -12.92
N CYS A 82 -6.72 -4.06 -12.35
CA CYS A 82 -8.12 -3.94 -12.69
C CYS A 82 -8.61 -2.49 -12.61
N VAL A 83 -9.53 -2.14 -13.49
CA VAL A 83 -10.37 -0.93 -13.43
C VAL A 83 -11.74 -1.39 -13.92
N ARG A 84 -12.71 -1.54 -13.02
CA ARG A 84 -14.03 -2.05 -13.41
C ARG A 84 -15.16 -1.57 -12.51
N PRO A 85 -16.35 -1.30 -13.08
CA PRO A 85 -17.55 -1.13 -12.27
C PRO A 85 -17.96 -2.46 -11.63
N LEU A 86 -18.53 -2.38 -10.43
CA LEU A 86 -19.10 -3.49 -9.69
C LEU A 86 -20.54 -3.16 -9.30
N GLU A 87 -21.44 -4.11 -9.49
CA GLU A 87 -22.86 -3.96 -9.14
C GLU A 87 -23.13 -3.89 -7.63
N SER A 88 -22.20 -4.38 -6.82
CA SER A 88 -22.30 -4.37 -5.37
C SER A 88 -20.95 -4.10 -4.74
N ASN A 89 -20.89 -3.06 -3.91
CA ASN A 89 -19.73 -2.69 -3.12
C ASN A 89 -19.58 -3.62 -1.91
N PRO A 90 -18.50 -4.43 -1.81
CA PRO A 90 -18.28 -5.32 -0.67
C PRO A 90 -18.05 -4.60 0.67
N PHE A 91 -17.65 -3.33 0.62
CA PHE A 91 -17.24 -2.56 1.79
C PHE A 91 -18.16 -1.36 2.08
N GLY A 92 -19.18 -1.15 1.25
CA GLY A 92 -20.15 -0.07 1.37
C GLY A 92 -21.52 -0.49 0.83
N THR A 93 -22.28 0.45 0.29
CA THR A 93 -23.60 0.20 -0.30
C THR A 93 -23.60 0.54 -1.80
N GLY A 94 -24.51 -0.08 -2.54
CA GLY A 94 -24.73 0.22 -3.97
C GLY A 94 -23.59 -0.22 -4.89
N ARG A 95 -23.57 0.36 -6.09
CA ARG A 95 -22.56 0.12 -7.13
C ARG A 95 -21.30 0.91 -6.83
N CYS A 96 -20.15 0.43 -7.32
CA CYS A 96 -18.87 1.12 -7.10
C CYS A 96 -17.89 0.89 -8.26
N LEU A 97 -16.88 1.75 -8.36
CA LEU A 97 -15.71 1.54 -9.20
C LEU A 97 -14.61 0.85 -8.39
N ASN A 98 -14.10 -0.27 -8.88
CA ASN A 98 -12.96 -0.96 -8.31
C ASN A 98 -11.69 -0.74 -9.13
N ILE A 99 -10.64 -0.22 -8.49
CA ILE A 99 -9.31 -0.06 -9.09
C ILE A 99 -8.28 -0.81 -8.25
N GLY A 100 -7.62 -1.79 -8.84
CA GLY A 100 -6.67 -2.67 -8.15
C GLY A 100 -5.25 -2.46 -8.62
N VAL A 101 -4.32 -2.35 -7.68
CA VAL A 101 -2.88 -2.18 -7.92
C VAL A 101 -2.13 -3.37 -7.35
N PHE A 102 -1.46 -4.13 -8.23
CA PHE A 102 -0.58 -5.21 -7.82
C PHE A 102 0.84 -4.71 -7.57
N MET A 103 1.40 -5.10 -6.43
CA MET A 103 2.72 -4.73 -5.95
C MET A 103 3.64 -5.95 -6.06
N ASN A 104 4.62 -5.88 -6.95
CA ASN A 104 5.66 -6.90 -7.01
C ASN A 104 6.71 -6.68 -5.91
N VAL A 105 7.59 -7.65 -5.71
CA VAL A 105 8.67 -7.59 -4.70
C VAL A 105 9.60 -6.38 -4.86
N PHE A 106 9.59 -5.75 -6.04
CA PHE A 106 10.42 -4.60 -6.35
C PHE A 106 9.77 -3.25 -6.01
N ASN A 107 8.48 -3.23 -5.67
CA ASN A 107 7.74 -2.02 -5.34
C ASN A 107 7.95 -1.59 -3.87
N VAL A 108 7.66 -0.33 -3.57
CA VAL A 108 7.54 0.13 -2.18
C VAL A 108 6.24 -0.41 -1.60
N HIS A 109 6.33 -1.14 -0.50
CA HIS A 109 5.19 -1.86 0.09
C HIS A 109 4.43 -1.05 1.15
N VAL A 110 4.89 0.16 1.46
CA VAL A 110 4.17 1.12 2.31
C VAL A 110 2.98 1.67 1.53
N ASN A 111 1.82 1.67 2.18
CA ASN A 111 0.56 2.11 1.59
C ASN A 111 0.12 3.47 2.15
N ARG A 112 -0.49 4.27 1.28
CA ARG A 112 -0.89 5.66 1.56
C ARG A 112 -2.39 5.85 1.37
N ILE A 113 -2.98 6.76 2.14
CA ILE A 113 -4.41 7.07 2.03
C ILE A 113 -4.68 7.77 0.70
N PRO A 114 -5.71 7.33 -0.06
CA PRO A 114 -5.94 7.82 -1.41
C PRO A 114 -6.63 9.20 -1.47
N LEU A 115 -7.31 9.63 -0.39
CA LEU A 115 -8.05 10.90 -0.35
C LEU A 115 -8.16 11.44 1.08
N ASP A 116 -8.30 12.76 1.23
CA ASP A 116 -8.61 13.38 2.53
C ASP A 116 -9.91 12.84 3.11
N GLY A 117 -9.90 12.53 4.41
CA GLY A 117 -11.10 12.11 5.10
C GLY A 117 -10.85 11.59 6.50
N THR A 118 -11.89 11.01 7.09
CA THR A 118 -11.85 10.40 8.41
C THR A 118 -12.04 8.90 8.28
N VAL A 119 -11.23 8.10 8.96
CA VAL A 119 -11.39 6.64 9.00
C VAL A 119 -12.71 6.29 9.67
N ALA A 120 -13.70 5.89 8.90
CA ALA A 120 -15.04 5.55 9.40
C ALA A 120 -15.06 4.17 10.05
N ALA A 121 -14.33 3.20 9.47
CA ALA A 121 -14.22 1.84 9.99
C ALA A 121 -12.98 1.14 9.47
N ILE A 122 -12.52 0.13 10.21
CA ILE A 122 -11.46 -0.80 9.80
C ILE A 122 -12.03 -2.20 9.90
N ARG A 123 -12.03 -2.96 8.80
CA ARG A 123 -12.56 -4.32 8.71
C ARG A 123 -11.46 -5.28 8.30
N TYR A 124 -10.98 -6.06 9.26
CA TYR A 124 -10.01 -7.12 9.03
C TYR A 124 -10.74 -8.45 8.80
N ALA A 125 -10.30 -9.20 7.80
CA ALA A 125 -10.78 -10.54 7.53
C ALA A 125 -9.59 -11.48 7.34
N PRO A 126 -9.49 -12.56 8.15
CA PRO A 126 -8.51 -13.60 7.91
C PRO A 126 -8.85 -14.36 6.63
N GLY A 127 -7.83 -14.90 5.96
CA GLY A 127 -8.03 -15.69 4.74
C GLY A 127 -6.84 -16.59 4.41
N ARG A 128 -6.85 -17.13 3.19
CA ARG A 128 -5.81 -18.01 2.64
C ARG A 128 -4.75 -17.20 1.87
N PHE A 129 -3.82 -17.87 1.21
CA PHE A 129 -2.67 -17.24 0.54
C PHE A 129 -2.65 -17.62 -0.95
N TYR A 130 -3.63 -17.14 -1.72
CA TYR A 130 -3.64 -17.29 -3.18
C TYR A 130 -2.87 -16.15 -3.87
N PRO A 131 -2.43 -16.32 -5.13
CA PRO A 131 -1.86 -15.22 -5.92
C PRO A 131 -2.81 -14.00 -5.97
N ALA A 132 -2.28 -12.82 -5.61
CA ALA A 132 -3.05 -11.59 -5.45
C ALA A 132 -3.44 -10.91 -6.78
N ASP A 133 -2.90 -11.40 -7.90
CA ASP A 133 -3.19 -10.90 -9.25
C ASP A 133 -4.56 -11.35 -9.78
N LYS A 134 -5.22 -12.33 -9.14
CA LYS A 134 -6.51 -12.88 -9.57
C LYS A 134 -7.71 -12.15 -8.97
N ASP A 135 -8.79 -12.08 -9.73
CA ASP A 135 -10.04 -11.35 -9.40
C ASP A 135 -10.74 -11.76 -8.09
N ARG A 136 -10.50 -12.99 -7.60
CA ARG A 136 -11.10 -13.49 -6.36
C ARG A 136 -10.17 -13.36 -5.15
N ALA A 137 -8.99 -12.76 -5.30
CA ALA A 137 -7.99 -12.66 -4.24
C ALA A 137 -8.55 -12.01 -2.98
N TRP A 138 -9.30 -10.90 -3.08
CA TRP A 138 -9.86 -10.22 -1.91
C TRP A 138 -10.84 -11.08 -1.10
N ARG A 139 -11.60 -11.99 -1.73
CA ARG A 139 -12.55 -12.86 -1.01
C ARG A 139 -11.87 -14.03 -0.30
N LEU A 140 -10.79 -14.52 -0.89
CA LEU A 140 -10.15 -15.76 -0.48
C LEU A 140 -8.97 -15.49 0.44
N ASN A 141 -8.32 -14.34 0.31
CA ASN A 141 -7.11 -14.01 1.04
C ASN A 141 -7.38 -13.13 2.25
N GLU A 142 -6.42 -13.15 3.17
CA GLU A 142 -6.34 -12.18 4.26
C GLU A 142 -6.39 -10.77 3.67
N HIS A 143 -7.28 -9.94 4.19
CA HIS A 143 -7.38 -8.56 3.78
C HIS A 143 -7.77 -7.65 4.95
N ASN A 144 -7.37 -6.38 4.83
CA ASN A 144 -7.73 -5.32 5.75
C ASN A 144 -8.29 -4.15 4.96
N ALA A 145 -9.57 -3.85 5.17
CA ALA A 145 -10.25 -2.72 4.55
C ALA A 145 -10.27 -1.53 5.51
N VAL A 146 -9.72 -0.40 5.08
CA VAL A 146 -9.86 0.88 5.75
C VAL A 146 -10.90 1.68 4.97
N ILE A 147 -12.04 1.94 5.61
CA ILE A 147 -13.15 2.71 5.04
C ILE A 147 -12.97 4.16 5.48
N VAL A 148 -12.88 5.06 4.50
CA VAL A 148 -12.64 6.49 4.71
C VAL A 148 -13.87 7.26 4.27
N ARG A 149 -14.42 8.06 5.18
CA ARG A 149 -15.44 9.06 4.86
C ARG A 149 -14.77 10.34 4.42
N THR A 150 -15.00 10.70 3.18
CA THR A 150 -14.46 11.89 2.53
C THR A 150 -15.15 13.16 3.06
N LYS A 151 -14.54 14.33 2.84
CA LYS A 151 -15.12 15.63 3.26
C LYS A 151 -16.46 15.93 2.58
N THR A 152 -16.67 15.40 1.38
CA THR A 152 -17.92 15.52 0.61
C THR A 152 -18.99 14.51 1.03
N GLY A 153 -18.71 13.66 2.04
CA GLY A 153 -19.67 12.72 2.62
C GLY A 153 -19.69 11.34 1.98
N HIS A 154 -19.00 11.14 0.85
CA HIS A 154 -18.85 9.81 0.24
C HIS A 154 -17.96 8.90 1.08
N GLU A 155 -18.23 7.60 1.04
CA GLU A 155 -17.34 6.57 1.62
C GLU A 155 -16.54 5.88 0.50
N ILE A 156 -15.23 5.80 0.71
CA ILE A 156 -14.31 5.01 -0.12
C ILE A 156 -13.70 3.91 0.74
N ALA A 157 -13.30 2.80 0.13
CA ALA A 157 -12.50 1.78 0.82
C ALA A 157 -11.14 1.60 0.15
N VAL A 158 -10.09 1.57 0.97
CA VAL A 158 -8.75 1.15 0.58
C VAL A 158 -8.45 -0.17 1.27
N VAL A 159 -8.22 -1.21 0.47
CA VAL A 159 -8.18 -2.60 0.94
C VAL A 159 -6.84 -3.20 0.62
N GLN A 160 -6.08 -3.51 1.66
CA GLN A 160 -4.84 -4.26 1.55
C GLN A 160 -5.19 -5.75 1.44
N VAL A 161 -4.73 -6.43 0.38
CA VAL A 161 -5.00 -7.85 0.13
C VAL A 161 -3.68 -8.61 0.10
N ALA A 162 -3.49 -9.50 1.08
CA ALA A 162 -2.30 -10.33 1.19
C ALA A 162 -2.23 -11.32 0.03
N GLY A 163 -1.04 -11.50 -0.54
CA GLY A 163 -0.77 -12.51 -1.56
C GLY A 163 -0.21 -13.80 -1.00
N LEU A 164 0.33 -14.64 -1.90
CA LEU A 164 0.77 -16.01 -1.61
C LEU A 164 1.90 -16.12 -0.57
N VAL A 165 2.76 -15.10 -0.49
CA VAL A 165 3.93 -15.08 0.42
C VAL A 165 3.73 -14.04 1.54
N ALA A 166 2.74 -13.16 1.41
CA ALA A 166 2.42 -12.13 2.38
C ALA A 166 1.85 -12.76 3.65
N ARG A 167 2.57 -12.63 4.77
CA ARG A 167 2.15 -13.22 6.07
C ARG A 167 1.57 -12.21 7.06
N ARG A 168 1.52 -10.93 6.70
CA ARG A 168 1.08 -9.88 7.62
C ARG A 168 0.66 -8.62 6.87
N ILE A 169 -0.54 -8.18 7.18
CA ILE A 169 -0.99 -6.81 6.89
C ILE A 169 -0.71 -5.94 8.13
N ILE A 170 -0.13 -4.77 7.89
CA ILE A 170 0.14 -3.78 8.94
C ILE A 170 -0.75 -2.58 8.64
N CYS A 171 -1.61 -2.26 9.60
CA CYS A 171 -2.46 -1.08 9.60
C CYS A 171 -2.12 -0.28 10.85
N THR A 172 -1.70 0.97 10.69
CA THR A 172 -1.26 1.85 11.78
C THR A 172 -2.29 2.90 12.13
N VAL A 173 -3.42 2.96 11.41
CA VAL A 173 -4.50 3.91 11.65
C VAL A 173 -5.57 3.33 12.55
N ALA A 174 -6.32 4.22 13.20
CA ALA A 174 -7.45 3.89 14.05
C ALA A 174 -8.76 4.48 13.49
N GLN A 175 -9.88 3.91 13.90
CA GLN A 175 -11.20 4.49 13.63
C GLN A 175 -11.30 5.92 14.19
N ASN A 176 -12.03 6.78 13.51
CA ASN A 176 -12.20 8.22 13.77
C ASN A 176 -10.93 9.07 13.57
N GLN A 177 -9.84 8.49 13.08
CA GLN A 177 -8.62 9.24 12.75
C GLN A 177 -8.81 10.07 11.47
N ASN A 178 -8.46 11.35 11.53
CA ASN A 178 -8.38 12.20 10.34
C ASN A 178 -7.11 11.89 9.57
N MET A 179 -7.24 11.75 8.26
CA MET A 179 -6.17 11.39 7.34
C MET A 179 -6.11 12.39 6.19
N THR A 180 -4.88 12.69 5.77
CA THR A 180 -4.60 13.51 4.58
C THR A 180 -4.23 12.60 3.40
N ALA A 181 -4.65 12.92 2.19
CA ALA A 181 -4.29 12.15 1.01
C ALA A 181 -2.76 12.09 0.86
N GLY A 182 -2.24 10.88 0.71
CA GLY A 182 -0.82 10.57 0.65
C GLY A 182 -0.21 10.23 2.00
N GLN A 183 -0.91 10.43 3.12
CA GLN A 183 -0.43 10.03 4.43
C GLN A 183 -0.28 8.51 4.51
N ARG A 184 0.80 8.01 5.12
CA ARG A 184 1.01 6.57 5.34
C ARG A 184 -0.03 6.01 6.31
N PHE A 185 -0.62 4.86 5.98
CA PHE A 185 -1.56 4.18 6.89
C PHE A 185 -1.20 2.73 7.22
N GLY A 186 -0.20 2.17 6.52
CA GLY A 186 0.10 0.77 6.67
C GLY A 186 1.15 0.27 5.70
N MET A 187 1.36 -1.04 5.73
CA MET A 187 2.26 -1.76 4.85
C MET A 187 1.73 -3.18 4.66
N ILE A 188 1.97 -3.76 3.49
CA ILE A 188 1.73 -5.18 3.24
C ILE A 188 2.93 -5.78 2.52
N CYS A 189 3.49 -6.90 3.00
CA CYS A 189 4.75 -7.43 2.45
C CYS A 189 4.51 -8.54 1.41
N PHE A 190 5.37 -8.62 0.39
CA PHE A 190 5.59 -9.76 -0.52
C PHE A 190 4.43 -10.12 -1.46
N GLY A 191 4.41 -9.50 -2.64
CA GLY A 191 3.56 -9.92 -3.76
C GLY A 191 2.07 -9.69 -3.47
N SER A 192 1.74 -8.46 -3.11
CA SER A 192 0.44 -8.04 -2.57
C SER A 192 -0.37 -7.23 -3.56
N ARG A 193 -1.62 -6.95 -3.22
CA ARG A 193 -2.50 -6.07 -3.98
C ARG A 193 -3.15 -5.05 -3.05
N VAL A 194 -3.38 -3.84 -3.54
CA VAL A 194 -4.24 -2.86 -2.89
C VAL A 194 -5.38 -2.52 -3.81
N ASP A 195 -6.60 -2.69 -3.32
CA ASP A 195 -7.84 -2.37 -4.03
C ASP A 195 -8.45 -1.09 -3.49
N LEU A 196 -8.83 -0.20 -4.40
CA LEU A 196 -9.68 0.94 -4.14
C LEU A 196 -11.11 0.61 -4.56
N TYR A 197 -12.06 0.93 -3.69
CA TYR A 197 -13.49 0.89 -3.97
C TYR A 197 -14.01 2.32 -3.82
N LEU A 198 -14.42 2.90 -4.94
CA LEU A 198 -14.77 4.31 -5.09
C LEU A 198 -16.24 4.42 -5.53
N PRO A 199 -16.92 5.56 -5.28
CA PRO A 199 -18.25 5.81 -5.82
C PRO A 199 -18.34 5.56 -7.32
N GLU A 200 -19.49 5.08 -7.79
CA GLU A 200 -19.69 4.69 -9.20
C GLU A 200 -19.49 5.83 -10.20
N ASN A 201 -19.69 7.08 -9.77
CA ASN A 201 -19.51 8.30 -10.57
C ASN A 201 -18.04 8.75 -10.65
N THR A 202 -17.11 8.00 -10.05
CA THR A 202 -15.67 8.32 -10.15
C THR A 202 -15.19 8.09 -11.59
N GLU A 203 -14.59 9.11 -12.20
CA GLU A 203 -13.97 9.01 -13.51
C GLU A 203 -12.53 8.48 -13.38
N PRO A 204 -12.21 7.27 -13.89
CA PRO A 204 -10.85 6.73 -13.78
C PRO A 204 -9.86 7.47 -14.68
N ALA A 205 -8.72 7.85 -14.12
CA ALA A 205 -7.60 8.49 -14.83
C ALA A 205 -6.50 7.50 -15.23
N VAL A 206 -6.69 6.21 -14.97
CA VAL A 206 -5.72 5.13 -15.24
C VAL A 206 -6.37 3.98 -15.98
N ARG A 207 -5.54 3.16 -16.64
CA ARG A 207 -5.93 1.93 -17.33
C ARG A 207 -5.17 0.73 -16.80
N VAL A 208 -5.73 -0.46 -17.00
CA VAL A 208 -5.03 -1.72 -16.72
C VAL A 208 -3.73 -1.74 -17.52
N GLY A 209 -2.61 -1.98 -16.84
CA GLY A 209 -1.29 -1.89 -17.44
C GLY A 209 -0.41 -0.79 -16.86
N ASP A 210 -1.03 0.30 -16.40
CA ASP A 210 -0.31 1.50 -15.99
C ASP A 210 0.54 1.26 -14.73
N LYS A 211 1.73 1.87 -14.70
CA LYS A 211 2.58 1.89 -13.52
C LYS A 211 2.23 3.10 -12.67
N VAL A 212 1.96 2.87 -11.40
CA VAL A 212 1.55 3.91 -10.44
C VAL A 212 2.46 3.92 -9.22
N LYS A 213 2.54 5.10 -8.58
CA LYS A 213 3.28 5.34 -7.35
C LYS A 213 2.33 5.80 -6.25
N ALA A 214 2.38 5.13 -5.10
CA ALA A 214 1.65 5.49 -3.89
C ALA A 214 1.88 6.96 -3.54
N GLY A 215 0.82 7.70 -3.24
CA GLY A 215 0.91 9.11 -2.87
C GLY A 215 1.17 10.08 -4.01
N GLN A 216 1.34 9.63 -5.27
CA GLN A 216 1.73 10.54 -6.37
C GLN A 216 0.88 10.36 -7.63
N SER A 217 0.59 9.14 -8.04
CA SER A 217 -0.20 8.90 -9.25
C SER A 217 -1.68 9.17 -8.98
N ILE A 218 -2.34 9.90 -9.86
CA ILE A 218 -3.79 10.10 -9.82
C ILE A 218 -4.45 8.85 -10.42
N MET A 219 -5.42 8.28 -9.70
CA MET A 219 -6.19 7.09 -10.07
C MET A 219 -7.51 7.46 -10.74
N GLY A 220 -8.09 8.60 -10.37
CA GLY A 220 -9.36 9.09 -10.91
C GLY A 220 -9.84 10.33 -10.17
N TYR A 221 -10.98 10.85 -10.62
CA TYR A 221 -11.62 12.05 -10.08
C TYR A 221 -13.02 11.68 -9.59
N MET A 222 -13.30 11.98 -8.33
CA MET A 222 -14.65 11.85 -7.77
C MET A 222 -15.49 13.05 -8.22
N GLN A 223 -16.76 12.79 -8.53
CA GLN A 223 -17.75 13.80 -8.90
C GLN A 223 -18.70 14.07 -7.74
#